data_AF-A0A162TY37-F1
#
_entry.id   AF-A0A162TY37-F1
#
_cell.length_a   1.000
_cell.length_b   1.000
_cell.length_c   1.000
_cell.angle_alpha   90.00
_cell.angle_beta   90.00
_cell.angle_gamma   90.00
#
_symmetry.space_group_name_H-M   'P 1'
#
loop_
_entity.id
_entity.type
_entity.pdbx_description
1 polymer ?
#
loop_
_entity_poly.entity_id
_entity_poly.type
_entity_poly.pdbx_seq_one_letter_code
_entity_poly.pdbx_strand_id
1 'polypeptide(L)'
;MIEANCVSSRLTAAWVQNHYSLIVWKIACLIRSYPDHFMDQWQSKSVLNQLLYRYEREVNLGQRPVLRKILEQDDNSVKHMVLFVANIIKTQSSSFYNTSTKYRLVLSDGWYKVRSCIDLRMEHAITRNRLKIGHKLSICGAQI
;
A
#
# COMPACT_ATOMS: atom_id res chain seq x y z
N MET A 1 2.07 1.93 -22.90
CA MET A 1 3.23 2.06 -21.97
C MET A 1 4.54 1.85 -22.71
N ILE A 2 4.73 0.76 -23.45
CA ILE A 2 5.92 0.56 -24.29
C ILE A 2 6.04 1.68 -25.35
N GLU A 3 4.92 2.04 -25.98
CA GLU A 3 4.82 3.19 -26.90
C GLU A 3 5.13 4.55 -26.25
N ALA A 4 5.11 4.63 -24.92
CA ALA A 4 5.42 5.84 -24.16
C ALA A 4 6.88 5.84 -23.64
N ASN A 5 7.79 5.12 -24.30
CA ASN A 5 9.21 4.98 -23.96
C ASN A 5 9.50 4.32 -22.61
N CYS A 6 8.56 3.56 -22.04
CA CYS A 6 8.87 2.77 -20.85
C CYS A 6 9.75 1.56 -21.20
N VAL A 7 10.88 1.42 -20.50
CA VAL A 7 11.78 0.28 -20.63
C VAL A 7 11.12 -1.00 -20.11
N SER A 8 11.01 -2.01 -20.97
CA SER A 8 10.34 -3.29 -20.69
C SER A 8 10.93 -4.06 -19.51
N SER A 9 12.26 -4.00 -19.31
CA SER A 9 12.94 -4.68 -18.20
C SER A 9 12.51 -4.15 -16.82
N ARG A 10 12.06 -2.90 -16.74
CA ARG A 10 11.57 -2.28 -15.49
C ARG A 10 10.05 -2.34 -15.34
N LEU A 11 9.33 -2.77 -16.37
CA LEU A 11 7.88 -3.01 -16.36
C LEU A 11 7.56 -4.49 -16.13
N THR A 12 7.94 -5.01 -14.97
CA THR A 12 7.60 -6.40 -14.64
C THR A 12 6.09 -6.57 -14.42
N ALA A 13 5.57 -7.77 -14.70
CA ALA A 13 4.16 -8.08 -14.45
C ALA A 13 3.77 -7.84 -12.97
N ALA A 14 4.69 -8.14 -12.04
CA ALA A 14 4.51 -7.90 -10.62
C ALA A 14 4.39 -6.39 -10.29
N TRP A 15 5.21 -5.53 -10.90
CA TRP A 15 5.15 -4.08 -10.74
C TRP A 15 3.79 -3.54 -11.22
N VAL A 16 3.37 -3.96 -12.42
CA VAL A 16 2.09 -3.55 -13.00
C VAL A 16 0.92 -4.02 -12.13
N GLN A 17 0.90 -5.30 -11.73
CA GLN A 17 -0.17 -5.86 -10.91
C GLN A 17 -0.30 -5.15 -9.56
N ASN A 18 0.83 -4.87 -8.90
CA ASN A 18 0.84 -4.14 -7.64
C ASN A 18 0.22 -2.74 -7.80
N HIS A 19 0.74 -1.93 -8.70
CA HIS A 19 0.27 -0.56 -8.86
C HIS A 19 -1.13 -0.46 -9.45
N TYR A 20 -1.49 -1.34 -10.38
CA TYR A 20 -2.85 -1.43 -10.90
C TYR A 20 -3.86 -1.64 -9.77
N SER A 21 -3.60 -2.60 -8.87
CA SER A 21 -4.51 -2.88 -7.76
C SER A 21 -4.71 -1.67 -6.83
N LEU A 22 -3.66 -0.88 -6.59
CA LEU A 22 -3.70 0.32 -5.75
C LEU A 22 -4.39 1.50 -6.45
N ILE A 23 -4.15 1.67 -7.75
CA ILE A 23 -4.78 2.72 -8.56
C ILE A 23 -6.28 2.48 -8.66
N VAL A 24 -6.68 1.26 -9.02
CA VAL A 24 -8.11 0.91 -9.14
C VAL A 24 -8.81 1.05 -7.80
N TRP A 25 -8.20 0.58 -6.71
CA TRP A 25 -8.77 0.75 -5.37
C TRP A 25 -8.94 2.25 -5.03
N LYS A 26 -7.92 3.07 -5.27
CA LYS A 26 -8.02 4.52 -5.05
C LYS A 26 -9.19 5.14 -5.84
N ILE A 27 -9.29 4.85 -7.14
CA ILE A 27 -10.35 5.40 -8.00
C ILE A 27 -11.73 4.93 -7.50
N ALA A 28 -11.88 3.63 -7.22
CA ALA A 28 -13.14 3.07 -6.72
C ALA A 28 -13.57 3.73 -5.40
N CYS A 29 -12.63 3.99 -4.48
CA CYS A 29 -12.92 4.70 -3.25
C CYS A 29 -13.31 6.17 -3.49
N LEU A 30 -12.61 6.87 -4.38
CA LEU A 30 -12.94 8.27 -4.71
C LEU A 30 -14.34 8.40 -5.29
N ILE A 31 -14.70 7.53 -6.23
CA ILE A 31 -16.04 7.51 -6.84
C ILE A 31 -17.10 7.20 -5.80
N ARG A 32 -16.87 6.19 -4.94
CA ARG A 32 -17.83 5.84 -3.90
C ARG A 32 -18.05 6.97 -2.89
N SER A 33 -17.02 7.74 -2.59
CA SER A 33 -17.10 8.84 -1.62
C SER A 33 -17.62 10.15 -2.22
N TYR A 34 -17.29 10.44 -3.47
CA TYR A 34 -17.66 11.67 -4.17
C TYR A 34 -18.02 11.37 -5.64
N PRO A 35 -19.17 10.72 -5.87
CA PRO A 35 -19.56 10.27 -7.21
C PRO A 35 -19.62 11.42 -8.21
N ASP A 36 -20.19 12.56 -7.80
CA ASP A 36 -20.39 13.73 -8.67
C ASP A 36 -19.09 14.33 -9.22
N HIS A 37 -17.95 14.05 -8.59
CA HIS A 37 -16.65 14.64 -8.93
C HIS A 37 -15.71 13.69 -9.66
N PHE A 38 -15.85 12.37 -9.46
CA PHE A 38 -14.85 11.40 -9.90
C PHE A 38 -15.38 10.30 -10.83
N MET A 39 -16.67 10.28 -11.18
CA MET A 39 -17.23 9.27 -12.08
C MET A 39 -16.48 9.16 -13.41
N ASP A 40 -16.01 10.27 -13.97
CA ASP A 40 -15.22 10.29 -15.21
C ASP A 40 -13.87 9.57 -15.10
N GLN A 41 -13.38 9.34 -13.87
CA GLN A 41 -12.14 8.60 -13.65
C GLN A 41 -12.29 7.08 -13.80
N TRP A 42 -13.51 6.54 -13.89
CA TRP A 42 -13.77 5.11 -14.09
C TRP A 42 -13.53 4.67 -15.54
N GLN A 43 -12.32 4.90 -16.04
CA GLN A 43 -11.92 4.62 -17.41
C GLN A 43 -10.55 3.93 -17.43
N SER A 44 -10.35 3.02 -18.37
CA SER A 44 -9.05 2.35 -18.57
C SER A 44 -7.92 3.36 -18.82
N LYS A 45 -8.19 4.43 -19.57
CA LYS A 45 -7.24 5.52 -19.82
C LYS A 45 -6.77 6.20 -18.53
N SER A 46 -7.67 6.45 -17.58
CA SER A 46 -7.34 7.04 -16.28
C SER A 46 -6.40 6.15 -15.47
N VAL A 47 -6.59 4.83 -15.52
CA VAL A 47 -5.70 3.87 -14.88
C VAL A 47 -4.33 3.84 -15.58
N LEU A 48 -4.31 3.80 -16.91
CA LEU A 48 -3.09 3.77 -17.71
C LEU A 48 -2.24 5.03 -17.50
N ASN A 49 -2.87 6.21 -17.49
CA ASN A 49 -2.20 7.48 -17.21
C ASN A 49 -1.54 7.48 -15.83
N GLN A 50 -2.19 6.91 -14.82
CA GLN A 50 -1.62 6.80 -13.48
C GLN A 50 -0.48 5.77 -13.40
N LEU A 51 -0.55 4.68 -14.17
CA LEU A 51 0.57 3.74 -14.29
C LEU A 51 1.78 4.42 -14.94
N LEU A 52 1.58 5.17 -16.02
CA LEU A 52 2.63 5.97 -16.66
C LEU A 52 3.23 7.00 -15.69
N TYR A 53 2.39 7.71 -14.96
CA TYR A 53 2.83 8.66 -13.94
C TYR A 53 3.69 8.00 -12.85
N ARG A 54 3.31 6.81 -12.38
CA ARG A 54 4.10 6.07 -11.40
C ARG A 54 5.43 5.60 -11.97
N TYR A 55 5.43 5.12 -13.21
CA TYR A 55 6.65 4.74 -13.91
C TYR A 55 7.61 5.94 -14.02
N GLU A 56 7.11 7.08 -14.49
CA GLU A 56 7.91 8.30 -14.60
C GLU A 56 8.55 8.68 -13.27
N ARG A 57 7.75 8.74 -12.19
CA ARG A 57 8.25 9.15 -10.89
C ARG A 57 9.25 8.17 -10.27
N GLU A 58 8.93 6.89 -10.29
CA GLU A 58 9.76 5.89 -9.61
C GLU A 58 10.97 5.49 -10.43
N VAL A 59 10.78 5.29 -11.74
CA VAL A 59 11.79 4.69 -12.62
C VAL A 59 12.68 5.75 -13.27
N ASN A 60 12.08 6.82 -13.81
CA ASN A 60 12.81 7.84 -14.56
C ASN A 60 13.37 8.91 -13.61
N LEU A 61 12.54 9.40 -12.68
CA LEU A 61 12.94 10.43 -11.71
C LEU A 61 13.58 9.86 -10.43
N GLY A 62 13.59 8.54 -10.25
CA GLY A 62 14.19 7.89 -9.07
C GLY A 62 13.51 8.24 -7.73
N GLN A 63 12.27 8.73 -7.76
CA GLN A 63 11.53 9.12 -6.55
C GLN A 63 10.97 7.89 -5.85
N ARG A 64 11.73 7.39 -4.87
CA ARG A 64 11.39 6.17 -4.16
C ARG A 64 10.37 6.40 -3.05
N PRO A 65 9.30 5.60 -2.98
CA PRO A 65 8.29 5.70 -1.93
C PRO A 65 8.81 5.18 -0.57
N VAL A 66 8.11 5.53 0.50
CA VAL A 66 8.56 5.33 1.90
C VAL A 66 8.88 3.87 2.19
N LEU A 67 7.96 2.95 1.86
CA LEU A 67 8.20 1.53 2.11
C LEU A 67 9.37 0.99 1.30
N ARG A 68 9.57 1.48 0.08
CA ARG A 68 10.69 1.05 -0.76
C ARG A 68 12.04 1.49 -0.18
N LYS A 69 12.14 2.75 0.28
CA LYS A 69 13.34 3.25 0.97
C LYS A 69 13.66 2.44 2.24
N ILE A 70 12.64 2.16 3.03
CA ILE A 70 12.80 1.40 4.28
C ILE A 70 13.23 -0.05 4.00
N LEU A 71 12.58 -0.74 3.06
CA LEU A 71 12.89 -2.13 2.72
C LEU A 71 14.24 -2.29 2.01
N GLU A 72 14.66 -1.29 1.23
CA GLU A 72 15.99 -1.23 0.62
C GLU A 72 17.08 -0.76 1.60
N GLN A 73 16.75 -0.53 2.88
CA GLN A 73 17.66 -0.08 3.95
C GLN A 73 18.28 1.31 3.73
N ASP A 74 17.67 2.13 2.88
CA ASP A 74 18.10 3.50 2.61
C ASP A 74 17.47 4.55 3.55
N ASP A 75 16.44 4.16 4.32
CA ASP A 75 15.85 5.00 5.36
C ASP A 75 15.41 4.16 6.57
N ASN A 76 15.25 4.81 7.72
CA ASN A 76 14.96 4.17 9.00
C ASN A 76 13.45 4.02 9.24
N SER A 77 13.00 2.81 9.59
CA SER A 77 11.62 2.47 9.94
C SER A 77 11.12 3.14 11.24
N VAL A 78 12.02 3.62 12.09
CA VAL A 78 11.68 4.27 13.36
C VAL A 78 11.00 5.63 13.16
N LYS A 79 11.24 6.28 12.01
CA LYS A 79 10.66 7.59 11.67
C LYS A 79 9.13 7.52 11.60
N HIS A 80 8.50 8.67 11.85
CA HIS A 80 7.05 8.82 11.68
C HIS A 80 6.66 8.57 10.22
N MET A 81 5.63 7.76 10.00
CA MET A 81 5.05 7.51 8.70
C MET A 81 3.54 7.30 8.79
N VAL A 82 2.84 7.56 7.68
CA VAL A 82 1.41 7.26 7.56
C VAL A 82 1.22 6.16 6.54
N LEU A 83 0.74 5.01 7.00
CA LEU A 83 0.37 3.87 6.15
C LEU A 83 -1.13 3.62 6.27
N PHE A 84 -1.74 2.97 5.28
CA PHE A 84 -3.12 2.51 5.40
C PHE A 84 -3.21 0.99 5.44
N VAL A 85 -4.27 0.49 6.08
CA VAL A 85 -4.57 -0.94 6.16
C VAL A 85 -5.07 -1.43 4.82
N ALA A 86 -4.20 -2.07 4.04
CA ALA A 86 -4.54 -2.64 2.75
C ALA A 86 -5.28 -3.98 2.88
N ASN A 87 -4.98 -4.77 3.90
CA ASN A 87 -5.69 -6.02 4.18
C ASN A 87 -5.49 -6.45 5.64
N ILE A 88 -6.40 -7.30 6.15
CA ILE A 88 -6.30 -7.95 7.46
C ILE A 88 -6.36 -9.46 7.23
N ILE A 89 -5.26 -10.17 7.51
CA ILE A 89 -5.14 -11.60 7.27
C ILE A 89 -5.29 -12.32 8.60
N LYS A 90 -6.26 -13.22 8.71
CA LYS A 90 -6.38 -14.14 9.85
C LYS A 90 -5.33 -15.24 9.71
N THR A 91 -4.50 -15.42 10.72
CA THR A 91 -3.43 -16.44 10.76
C THR A 91 -3.56 -17.26 12.04
N GLN A 92 -2.91 -18.43 12.06
CA GLN A 92 -2.74 -19.25 13.26
C GLN A 92 -1.23 -19.48 13.39
N SER A 93 -0.52 -18.49 13.89
CA SER A 93 0.94 -18.57 14.03
C SER A 93 1.30 -18.88 15.48
N SER A 94 2.38 -19.63 15.67
CA SER A 94 2.97 -19.86 16.99
C SER A 94 3.38 -18.52 17.63
N SER A 95 3.10 -18.39 18.92
CA SER A 95 3.28 -17.17 19.72
C SER A 95 4.74 -16.72 19.76
N PHE A 96 5.00 -15.51 19.27
CA PHE A 96 6.13 -14.70 19.74
C PHE A 96 5.62 -13.76 20.85
N TYR A 97 6.44 -13.49 21.85
CA TYR A 97 6.09 -12.62 22.98
C TYR A 97 5.56 -11.27 22.47
N ASN A 98 4.45 -10.79 23.06
CA ASN A 98 3.75 -9.54 22.72
C ASN A 98 3.26 -9.37 21.26
N THR A 99 3.29 -10.42 20.44
CA THR A 99 2.78 -10.38 19.05
C THR A 99 1.44 -11.10 18.94
N SER A 100 0.52 -10.52 18.17
CA SER A 100 -0.74 -11.15 17.76
C SER A 100 -0.48 -12.47 17.04
N THR A 101 -1.12 -13.53 17.52
CA THR A 101 -1.08 -14.85 16.88
C THR A 101 -2.21 -15.05 15.88
N LYS A 102 -3.23 -14.19 15.92
CA LYS A 102 -4.48 -14.37 15.17
C LYS A 102 -4.56 -13.54 13.90
N TYR A 103 -3.91 -12.39 13.85
CA TYR A 103 -4.00 -11.48 12.72
C TYR A 103 -2.64 -10.92 12.32
N ARG A 104 -2.45 -10.74 11.02
CA ARG A 104 -1.39 -9.93 10.40
C ARG A 104 -2.03 -8.82 9.57
N LEU A 105 -1.38 -7.67 9.52
CA LEU A 105 -1.81 -6.58 8.66
C LEU A 105 -1.02 -6.58 7.36
N VAL A 106 -1.66 -6.19 6.28
CA VAL A 106 -0.98 -5.70 5.09
C VAL A 106 -1.13 -4.19 5.11
N LEU A 107 -0.01 -3.49 5.21
CA LEU A 107 0.05 -2.03 5.23
C LEU A 107 0.57 -1.51 3.90
N SER A 108 0.15 -0.31 3.50
CA SER A 108 0.60 0.32 2.26
C SER A 108 0.80 1.82 2.44
N ASP A 109 1.82 2.35 1.77
CA ASP A 109 2.10 3.79 1.60
C ASP A 109 1.42 4.37 0.34
N GLY A 110 0.60 3.57 -0.34
CA GLY A 110 -0.01 3.91 -1.63
C GLY A 110 0.83 3.51 -2.84
N TRP A 111 2.07 3.09 -2.65
CA TRP A 111 2.95 2.61 -3.72
C TRP A 111 3.18 1.11 -3.63
N TYR A 112 3.55 0.62 -2.44
CA TYR A 112 3.81 -0.78 -2.18
C TYR A 112 3.01 -1.28 -0.98
N LYS A 113 3.00 -2.60 -0.81
CA LYS A 113 2.32 -3.28 0.30
C LYS A 113 3.34 -4.11 1.06
N VAL A 114 3.30 -4.06 2.38
CA VAL A 114 4.15 -4.86 3.27
C VAL A 114 3.27 -5.64 4.24
N ARG A 115 3.66 -6.88 4.56
CA ARG A 115 3.04 -7.65 5.63
C ARG A 115 3.70 -7.24 6.94
N SER A 116 2.91 -6.88 7.94
CA SER A 116 3.41 -6.53 9.27
C SER A 116 2.77 -7.40 10.35
N CYS A 117 3.58 -7.72 11.35
CA CYS A 117 3.10 -8.19 12.63
C CYS A 117 2.40 -7.05 13.37
N ILE A 118 1.52 -7.39 14.31
CA ILE A 118 0.84 -6.42 15.16
C ILE A 118 0.90 -6.88 16.61
N ASP A 119 0.73 -5.94 17.54
CA ASP A 119 0.63 -6.25 18.95
C ASP A 119 -0.79 -6.71 19.36
N LEU A 120 -0.91 -7.11 20.63
CA LEU A 120 -2.18 -7.53 21.23
C LEU A 120 -3.23 -6.40 21.24
N ARG A 121 -2.82 -5.13 21.33
CA ARG A 121 -3.75 -3.99 21.40
C ARG A 121 -4.41 -3.74 20.05
N MET A 122 -3.64 -3.84 18.97
CA MET A 122 -4.13 -3.81 17.60
C MET A 122 -5.01 -5.02 17.29
N GLU A 123 -4.67 -6.23 17.78
CA GLU A 123 -5.57 -7.39 17.68
C GLU A 123 -6.93 -7.09 18.33
N HIS A 124 -6.94 -6.56 19.56
CA HIS A 124 -8.18 -6.16 20.22
C HIS A 124 -8.95 -5.06 19.47
N ALA A 125 -8.24 -4.14 18.80
CA ALA A 125 -8.88 -3.13 17.96
C ALA A 125 -9.56 -3.75 16.73
N ILE A 126 -8.98 -4.80 16.14
CA ILE A 126 -9.58 -5.56 15.04
C ILE A 126 -10.81 -6.32 15.55
N THR A 127 -10.70 -7.05 16.67
CA THR A 127 -11.83 -7.86 17.19
C THR A 127 -13.01 -7.00 17.63
N ARG A 128 -12.75 -5.78 18.11
CA ARG A 128 -13.79 -4.79 18.45
C ARG A 128 -14.25 -3.95 17.25
N ASN A 129 -13.86 -4.30 16.01
CA ASN A 129 -14.21 -3.54 14.80
C ASN A 129 -13.80 -2.05 14.83
N ARG A 130 -12.79 -1.68 15.62
CA ARG A 130 -12.23 -0.31 15.67
C ARG A 130 -11.15 -0.09 14.60
N LEU A 131 -10.50 -1.16 14.15
CA LEU A 131 -9.53 -1.14 13.06
C LEU A 131 -10.09 -1.91 11.85
N LYS A 132 -10.16 -1.26 10.69
CA LYS A 132 -10.74 -1.82 9.46
C LYS A 132 -9.84 -1.55 8.25
N ILE A 133 -10.05 -2.33 7.19
CA ILE A 133 -9.41 -2.11 5.90
C ILE A 133 -9.76 -0.70 5.38
N GLY A 134 -8.75 0.02 4.87
CA GLY A 134 -8.86 1.40 4.41
C GLY A 134 -8.55 2.46 5.47
N HIS A 135 -8.48 2.11 6.76
CA HIS A 135 -8.05 3.06 7.79
C HIS A 135 -6.59 3.46 7.60
N LYS A 136 -6.29 4.74 7.86
CA LYS A 136 -4.93 5.28 7.90
C LYS A 136 -4.40 5.21 9.32
N LEU A 137 -3.16 4.78 9.46
CA LEU A 137 -2.42 4.63 10.70
C LEU A 137 -1.23 5.58 10.71
N SER A 138 -1.11 6.35 11.77
CA SER A 138 0.10 7.11 12.10
C SER A 138 1.01 6.20 12.91
N ILE A 139 2.18 5.88 12.39
CA ILE A 139 3.09 4.88 12.96
C ILE A 139 4.43 5.56 13.28
N CYS A 140 4.98 5.29 14.46
CA CYS A 140 6.32 5.67 14.90
C CYS A 140 7.00 4.46 15.53
N GLY A 141 8.33 4.40 15.45
CA GLY A 141 9.09 3.33 16.10
C GLY A 141 8.84 1.95 15.50
N ALA A 142 8.53 1.87 14.20
CA ALA A 142 8.35 0.57 13.54
C ALA A 142 9.68 -0.17 13.42
N GLN A 143 9.60 -1.50 13.41
CA GLN A 143 10.74 -2.42 13.27
C GLN A 143 10.57 -3.26 12.00
N ILE A 144 11.69 -3.55 11.33
CA ILE A 144 11.76 -4.39 10.13
C ILE A 144 12.20 -5.79 10.52
#